data_AF-A0A6L7GN67-F1
#
_entry.id   AF-A0A6L7GN67-F1
#
_cell.length_a   1.000
_cell.length_b   1.000
_cell.length_c   1.000
_cell.angle_alpha   90.00
_cell.angle_beta   90.00
_cell.angle_gamma   90.00
#
_symmetry.space_group_name_H-M   'P 1'
#
loop_
_entity.id
_entity.type
_entity.pdbx_description
1 polymer ?
#
loop_
_entity_poly.entity_id
_entity_poly.type
_entity_poly.pdbx_seq_one_letter_code
_entity_poly.pdbx_strand_id
1 'polypeptide(L)'
;MLRIWLGCAVVIVGLVAAAIAVPRLAHRYPCDSVVPNAADMGLRLSDTEQVVSCEHHASFPDSSARLVVRTASPQTRTALLQRSSVSEELERTMISENDGPFYEEVRRPNLERSKQVYLSTTGDYQLSISYDDGIESGLLLTVWAMEM
;
A
#
# COMPACT_ATOMS: atom_id res chain seq x y z
N MET A 1 -15.47 -28.40 -47.86
CA MET A 1 -14.35 -28.53 -46.89
C MET A 1 -13.82 -27.19 -46.38
N LEU A 2 -13.69 -26.14 -47.22
CA LEU A 2 -13.18 -24.81 -46.82
C LEU A 2 -13.97 -24.11 -45.69
N ARG A 3 -15.31 -24.28 -45.64
CA ARG A 3 -16.19 -23.66 -44.63
C ARG A 3 -15.99 -24.18 -43.19
N ILE A 4 -15.60 -25.44 -43.03
CA ILE A 4 -15.38 -26.05 -41.70
C ILE A 4 -14.04 -25.56 -41.11
N TRP A 5 -13.04 -25.39 -41.97
CA TRP A 5 -11.73 -24.87 -41.59
C TRP A 5 -11.78 -23.41 -41.13
N LEU A 6 -12.56 -22.57 -41.82
CA LEU A 6 -12.79 -21.18 -41.41
C LEU A 6 -13.53 -21.08 -40.07
N GLY A 7 -14.51 -21.96 -39.82
CA GLY A 7 -15.22 -22.03 -38.54
C GLY A 7 -14.31 -22.41 -37.37
N CYS A 8 -13.46 -23.43 -37.54
CA CYS A 8 -12.49 -23.82 -36.53
C CYS A 8 -11.47 -22.71 -36.23
N ALA A 9 -10.98 -22.03 -37.27
CA ALA A 9 -10.03 -20.94 -37.10
C ALA A 9 -10.62 -19.77 -36.26
N VAL A 10 -11.88 -19.41 -36.49
CA VAL A 10 -12.57 -18.36 -35.73
C VAL A 10 -12.77 -18.75 -34.26
N VAL A 11 -13.15 -20.00 -33.99
CA VAL A 11 -13.32 -20.48 -32.61
C VAL A 11 -11.99 -20.51 -31.86
N ILE A 12 -10.90 -20.94 -32.51
CA ILE A 12 -9.56 -20.96 -31.92
C ILE A 12 -9.07 -19.53 -31.63
N VAL A 13 -9.22 -18.61 -32.58
CA VAL A 13 -8.83 -17.20 -32.38
C VAL A 13 -9.67 -16.56 -31.26
N GLY A 14 -10.96 -16.88 -31.18
CA GLY A 14 -11.83 -16.43 -30.07
C GLY A 14 -11.40 -16.97 -28.72
N LEU A 15 -11.04 -18.25 -28.63
CA LEU A 15 -10.53 -18.89 -27.40
C LEU A 15 -9.18 -18.31 -26.97
N VAL A 16 -8.26 -18.08 -27.90
CA VAL A 16 -6.95 -17.48 -27.62
C VAL A 16 -7.12 -16.02 -27.19
N ALA A 17 -7.99 -15.26 -27.85
CA ALA A 17 -8.30 -13.88 -27.46
C ALA A 17 -8.93 -13.82 -26.06
N ALA A 18 -9.87 -14.72 -25.74
CA ALA A 18 -10.46 -14.82 -24.41
C ALA A 18 -9.42 -15.21 -23.35
N ALA A 19 -8.58 -16.20 -23.61
CA ALA A 19 -7.52 -16.64 -22.71
C ALA A 19 -6.48 -15.54 -22.40
N ILE A 20 -6.27 -14.59 -23.31
CA ILE A 20 -5.34 -13.46 -23.11
C ILE A 20 -6.04 -12.23 -22.53
N ALA A 21 -7.28 -11.95 -22.94
CA ALA A 21 -8.03 -10.77 -22.52
C ALA A 21 -8.59 -10.90 -21.10
N VAL A 22 -9.05 -12.09 -20.70
CA VAL A 22 -9.63 -12.34 -19.36
C VAL A 22 -8.61 -12.09 -18.24
N PRO A 23 -7.36 -12.61 -18.29
CA PRO A 23 -6.36 -12.27 -17.27
C PRO A 23 -6.01 -10.78 -17.27
N ARG A 24 -5.89 -10.16 -18.45
CA ARG A 24 -5.53 -8.73 -18.56
C ARG A 24 -6.61 -7.79 -18.03
N LEU A 25 -7.88 -8.18 -18.10
CA LEU A 25 -8.99 -7.44 -17.49
C LEU A 25 -9.04 -7.66 -15.97
N ALA A 26 -8.71 -8.86 -15.47
CA ALA A 26 -8.60 -9.12 -14.03
C ALA A 26 -7.43 -8.36 -13.38
N HIS A 27 -6.38 -8.01 -14.14
CA HIS A 27 -5.23 -7.23 -13.64
C HIS A 27 -5.49 -5.72 -13.56
N ARG A 28 -6.69 -5.24 -13.90
CA ARG A 28 -6.93 -3.79 -14.04
C ARG A 28 -7.20 -3.06 -12.71
N TYR A 29 -7.48 -3.79 -11.63
CA TYR A 29 -7.64 -3.21 -10.29
C TYR A 29 -7.12 -4.19 -9.22
N PRO A 30 -5.83 -4.14 -8.86
CA PRO A 30 -5.24 -5.05 -7.88
C PRO A 30 -5.91 -4.95 -6.49
N CYS A 31 -6.71 -3.93 -6.23
CA CYS A 31 -7.41 -3.74 -4.97
C CYS A 31 -8.72 -4.54 -4.85
N ASP A 32 -9.39 -4.88 -5.95
CA ASP A 32 -10.75 -5.46 -5.91
C ASP A 32 -10.76 -6.85 -5.25
N SER A 33 -9.68 -7.61 -5.38
CA SER A 33 -9.49 -8.90 -4.71
C SER A 33 -8.81 -8.79 -3.33
N VAL A 34 -8.11 -7.69 -3.07
CA VAL A 34 -7.26 -7.53 -1.88
C VAL A 34 -8.01 -6.88 -0.73
N VAL A 35 -8.89 -5.91 -1.03
CA VAL A 35 -9.72 -5.22 -0.02
C VAL A 35 -10.65 -6.20 0.71
N PRO A 36 -11.37 -7.12 0.04
CA PRO A 36 -12.19 -8.11 0.73
C PRO A 36 -11.37 -8.99 1.67
N ASN A 37 -10.20 -9.48 1.23
CA ASN A 37 -9.33 -10.31 2.05
C ASN A 37 -8.83 -9.54 3.29
N ALA A 38 -8.39 -8.29 3.12
CA ALA A 38 -8.01 -7.44 4.23
C ALA A 38 -9.19 -7.18 5.19
N ALA A 39 -10.43 -7.08 4.67
CA ALA A 39 -11.62 -6.92 5.48
C ALA A 39 -11.97 -8.16 6.31
N ASP A 40 -11.72 -9.36 5.77
CA ASP A 40 -11.82 -10.63 6.48
C ASP A 40 -10.77 -10.71 7.61
N MET A 41 -9.57 -10.17 7.37
CA MET A 41 -8.49 -10.01 8.35
C MET A 41 -8.71 -8.84 9.35
N GLY A 42 -9.86 -8.18 9.32
CA GLY A 42 -10.25 -7.17 10.32
C GLY A 42 -10.10 -5.72 9.89
N LEU A 43 -9.78 -5.43 8.63
CA LEU A 43 -9.89 -4.07 8.08
C LEU A 43 -11.37 -3.64 8.03
N ARG A 44 -11.68 -2.46 8.56
CA ARG A 44 -13.03 -1.91 8.54
C ARG A 44 -12.99 -0.50 7.94
N LEU A 45 -13.22 -0.38 6.63
CA LEU A 45 -13.32 0.91 5.94
C LEU A 45 -14.73 1.52 6.12
N SER A 46 -14.83 2.85 6.10
CA SER A 46 -16.08 3.60 5.99
C SER A 46 -16.11 4.37 4.66
N ASP A 47 -17.20 5.06 4.38
CA ASP A 47 -17.36 5.87 3.17
C ASP A 47 -16.41 7.08 3.08
N THR A 48 -15.74 7.41 4.19
CA THR A 48 -14.83 8.56 4.27
C THR A 48 -13.37 8.20 4.02
N GLU A 49 -13.05 6.90 3.88
CA GLU A 49 -11.72 6.44 3.51
C GLU A 49 -11.67 5.89 2.09
N GLN A 50 -10.54 6.14 1.43
CA GLN A 50 -10.29 5.72 0.07
C GLN A 50 -9.02 4.89 0.03
N VAL A 51 -9.11 3.68 -0.52
CA VAL A 51 -7.93 2.88 -0.82
C VAL A 51 -7.20 3.47 -2.03
N VAL A 52 -5.92 3.81 -1.87
CA VAL A 52 -5.09 4.47 -2.89
C VAL A 52 -4.18 3.47 -3.59
N SER A 53 -3.67 2.49 -2.86
CA SER A 53 -2.82 1.42 -3.40
C SER A 53 -3.03 0.13 -2.60
N CYS A 54 -2.83 -1.00 -3.26
CA CYS A 54 -2.89 -2.33 -2.65
C CYS A 54 -1.74 -3.18 -3.15
N GLU A 55 -1.12 -3.91 -2.24
CA GLU A 55 -0.18 -4.98 -2.53
C GLU A 55 -0.65 -6.22 -1.78
N HIS A 56 -0.54 -7.37 -2.44
CA HIS A 56 -0.86 -8.66 -1.85
C HIS A 56 0.35 -9.56 -1.93
N HIS A 57 0.72 -10.11 -0.79
CA HIS A 57 1.77 -11.08 -0.68
C HIS A 57 1.12 -12.43 -0.36
N ALA A 58 0.97 -13.24 -1.40
CA ALA A 58 0.56 -14.62 -1.26
C ALA A 58 1.77 -15.43 -0.77
N SER A 59 1.94 -15.52 0.54
CA SER A 59 2.92 -16.38 1.20
C SER A 59 2.19 -17.56 1.87
N PHE A 60 2.84 -18.72 1.89
CA PHE A 60 2.42 -19.87 2.70
C PHE A 60 3.33 -19.94 3.93
N PRO A 61 2.82 -20.12 5.16
CA PRO A 61 1.42 -20.44 5.49
C PRO A 61 0.47 -19.23 5.51
N ASP A 62 0.99 -18.00 5.68
CA ASP A 62 0.14 -16.83 5.94
C ASP A 62 0.15 -15.85 4.77
N SER A 63 -1.05 -15.57 4.26
CA SER A 63 -1.25 -14.53 3.27
C SER A 63 -1.29 -13.16 3.95
N SER A 64 -0.75 -12.13 3.29
CA SER A 64 -0.81 -10.76 3.81
C SER A 64 -1.20 -9.76 2.74
N ALA A 65 -1.81 -8.67 3.20
CA ALA A 65 -2.25 -7.57 2.37
C ALA A 65 -1.75 -6.25 2.95
N ARG A 66 -1.07 -5.47 2.11
CA ARG A 66 -0.64 -4.11 2.41
C ARG A 66 -1.54 -3.15 1.65
N LEU A 67 -2.19 -2.23 2.36
CA LEU A 67 -3.03 -1.21 1.73
C LEU A 67 -2.58 0.17 2.15
N VAL A 68 -2.52 1.09 1.19
CA VAL A 68 -2.37 2.52 1.48
C VAL A 68 -3.76 3.13 1.46
N VAL A 69 -4.21 3.61 2.62
CA VAL A 69 -5.54 4.20 2.81
C VAL A 69 -5.40 5.71 2.96
N ARG A 70 -6.23 6.45 2.26
CA ARG A 70 -6.44 7.88 2.43
C ARG A 70 -7.66 8.10 3.33
N THR A 71 -7.51 8.92 4.34
CA THR A 71 -8.53 9.36 5.29
C THR A 71 -8.85 10.83 5.03
N ALA A 72 -9.97 11.35 5.53
CA ALA A 72 -10.34 12.75 5.33
C ALA A 72 -9.69 13.70 6.37
N SER A 73 -9.36 13.19 7.55
CA SER A 73 -8.74 13.95 8.63
C SER A 73 -7.96 13.05 9.61
N PRO A 74 -7.13 13.62 10.50
CA PRO A 74 -6.48 12.88 11.58
C PRO A 74 -7.47 12.09 12.45
N GLN A 75 -8.67 12.65 12.71
CA GLN A 75 -9.71 12.00 13.49
C GLN A 75 -10.25 10.76 12.76
N THR A 76 -10.43 10.84 11.44
CA THR A 76 -10.83 9.71 10.61
C THR A 76 -9.77 8.60 10.61
N ARG A 77 -8.46 8.96 10.59
CA ARG A 77 -7.36 8.01 10.76
C ARG A 77 -7.41 7.29 12.10
N THR A 78 -7.55 8.03 13.21
CA THR A 78 -7.67 7.42 14.53
C THR A 78 -8.89 6.51 14.61
N ALA A 79 -10.04 6.94 14.08
CA ALA A 79 -11.25 6.12 14.05
C ALA A 79 -11.06 4.84 13.23
N LEU A 80 -10.34 4.89 12.10
CA LEU A 80 -9.99 3.72 11.28
C LEU A 80 -9.15 2.71 12.05
N LEU A 81 -8.10 3.17 12.75
CA LEU A 81 -7.22 2.31 13.54
C LEU A 81 -7.93 1.72 14.77
N GLN A 82 -8.88 2.44 15.38
CA GLN A 82 -9.63 1.94 16.53
C GLN A 82 -10.67 0.87 16.14
N ARG A 83 -11.32 1.04 14.99
CA ARG A 83 -12.39 0.13 14.55
C ARG A 83 -11.89 -1.07 13.76
N SER A 84 -10.68 -0.98 13.22
CA SER A 84 -10.05 -2.08 12.48
C SER A 84 -9.09 -2.82 13.40
N SER A 85 -8.98 -4.13 13.25
CA SER A 85 -7.99 -4.95 13.97
C SER A 85 -6.63 -4.98 13.27
N VAL A 86 -6.39 -4.05 12.34
CA VAL A 86 -5.14 -3.94 11.58
C VAL A 86 -4.23 -2.90 12.20
N SER A 87 -2.93 -3.11 12.03
CA SER A 87 -1.91 -2.18 12.52
C SER A 87 -1.48 -1.22 11.40
N GLU A 88 -1.09 -0.02 11.79
CA GLU A 88 -0.33 0.84 10.89
C GLU A 88 1.08 0.25 10.70
N GLU A 89 1.46 0.06 9.46
CA GLU A 89 2.79 -0.43 9.07
C GLU A 89 3.69 0.78 8.82
N LEU A 90 4.79 0.86 9.57
CA LEU A 90 5.85 1.83 9.34
C LEU A 90 7.07 1.09 8.84
N GLU A 91 7.49 1.38 7.61
CA GLU A 91 8.70 0.80 7.05
C GLU A 91 9.91 1.39 7.78
N ARG A 92 10.70 0.51 8.41
CA ARG A 92 11.86 0.86 9.23
C ARG A 92 13.10 0.28 8.60
N THR A 93 14.10 1.12 8.34
CA THR A 93 15.37 0.70 7.74
C THR A 93 16.53 1.16 8.61
N MET A 94 17.51 0.29 8.83
CA MET A 94 18.77 0.69 9.48
C MET A 94 19.70 1.28 8.43
N ILE A 95 20.11 2.53 8.61
CA ILE A 95 21.02 3.22 7.70
C ILE A 95 22.31 3.54 8.46
N SER A 96 23.43 3.34 7.78
CA SER A 96 24.73 3.84 8.21
C SER A 96 25.17 4.87 7.19
N GLU A 97 25.48 6.07 7.66
CA GLU A 97 25.96 7.16 6.82
C GLU A 97 27.47 7.31 7.04
N ASN A 98 28.25 7.29 5.96
CA ASN A 98 29.72 7.42 5.99
C ASN A 98 30.44 6.44 6.94
N ASP A 99 30.04 5.16 6.95
CA ASP A 99 30.54 4.12 7.87
C ASP A 99 30.37 4.46 9.36
N GLY A 100 29.45 5.37 9.68
CA GLY A 100 29.08 5.77 11.02
C GLY A 100 28.15 4.77 11.74
N PRO A 101 27.76 5.08 13.00
CA PRO A 101 26.81 4.27 13.75
C PRO A 101 25.49 4.13 12.98
N PHE A 102 24.88 2.95 13.07
CA PHE A 102 23.57 2.71 12.48
C PHE A 102 22.51 3.53 13.20
N TYR A 103 21.66 4.21 12.44
CA TYR A 103 20.45 4.84 12.93
C TYR A 103 19.22 4.21 12.26
N GLU A 104 18.11 4.19 12.99
CA GLU A 104 16.82 3.73 12.46
C GLU A 104 16.18 4.88 11.68
N GLU A 105 15.96 4.69 10.38
CA GLU A 105 15.12 5.54 9.56
C GLU A 105 13.71 4.95 9.50
N VAL A 106 12.72 5.76 9.90
CA VAL A 106 11.30 5.37 9.85
C VAL A 106 10.61 6.12 8.72
N ARG A 107 10.12 5.37 7.74
CA ARG A 107 9.41 5.92 6.60
C ARG A 107 7.95 6.17 6.95
N ARG A 108 7.53 7.44 6.87
CA ARG A 108 6.14 7.86 7.11
C ARG A 108 5.60 8.59 5.88
N PRO A 109 4.63 8.03 5.15
CA PRO A 109 4.17 8.58 3.86
C PRO A 109 3.75 10.05 3.89
N ASN A 110 3.19 10.52 5.01
CA ASN A 110 2.82 11.93 5.16
C ASN A 110 4.04 12.83 5.39
N LEU A 111 5.07 12.36 6.10
CA LEU A 111 6.29 13.13 6.37
C LEU A 111 7.15 13.33 5.12
N GLU A 112 7.17 12.36 4.20
CA GLU A 112 7.86 12.52 2.90
C GLU A 112 7.33 13.72 2.09
N ARG A 113 6.09 14.14 2.35
CA ARG A 113 5.44 15.29 1.71
C ARG A 113 5.58 16.58 2.51
N SER A 114 6.11 16.50 3.73
CA SER A 114 6.32 17.66 4.59
C SER A 114 7.53 18.48 4.13
N LYS A 115 7.52 19.78 4.45
CA LYS A 115 8.68 20.64 4.19
C LYS A 115 9.76 20.34 5.23
N GLN A 116 10.84 19.69 4.81
CA GLN A 116 11.97 19.39 5.69
C GLN A 116 12.77 20.65 5.98
N VAL A 117 13.00 20.94 7.26
CA VAL A 117 13.87 22.03 7.70
C VAL A 117 15.12 21.42 8.31
N TYR A 118 16.26 21.68 7.68
CA TYR A 118 17.57 21.29 8.19
C TYR A 118 18.08 22.36 9.16
N LEU A 119 18.18 22.03 10.44
CA LEU A 119 18.73 22.90 11.44
C LEU A 119 20.20 22.55 11.65
N SER A 120 21.07 23.55 11.48
CA SER A 120 22.48 23.46 11.88
C SER A 120 22.58 23.87 13.34
N THR A 121 22.88 22.91 14.21
CA THR A 121 23.11 23.20 15.62
C THR A 121 24.58 23.54 15.82
N THR A 122 24.90 24.80 16.13
CA THR A 122 26.27 25.25 16.41
C THR A 122 26.76 24.62 17.71
N GLY A 123 27.67 23.65 17.57
CA GLY A 123 28.31 22.92 18.67
C GLY A 123 28.93 21.62 18.17
N ASP A 124 28.13 20.81 17.46
CA ASP A 124 28.50 19.42 17.09
C ASP A 124 28.24 19.05 15.61
N TYR A 125 28.07 20.03 14.71
CA TYR A 125 27.76 19.80 13.28
C TYR A 125 26.59 18.83 13.03
N GLN A 126 25.61 18.80 13.93
CA GLN A 126 24.44 17.94 13.78
C GLN A 126 23.39 18.64 12.92
N LEU A 127 23.12 18.07 11.75
CA LEU A 127 21.93 18.36 10.94
C LEU A 127 20.75 17.66 11.60
N SER A 128 19.81 18.42 12.16
CA SER A 128 18.53 17.86 12.60
C SER A 128 17.45 18.22 11.59
N ILE A 129 16.59 17.23 11.30
CA ILE A 129 15.39 17.44 10.49
C ILE A 129 14.22 17.65 11.44
N SER A 130 13.55 18.79 11.33
CA SER A 130 12.29 19.06 12.02
C SER A 130 11.13 18.88 11.05
N TYR A 131 10.08 18.21 11.54
CA TYR A 131 8.85 17.93 10.80
C TYR A 131 7.68 18.70 11.42
N ASP A 132 6.64 18.96 10.62
CA ASP A 132 5.38 19.52 11.09
C ASP A 132 4.45 18.39 11.55
N ASP A 133 4.15 18.32 12.85
CA ASP A 133 3.26 17.32 13.45
C ASP A 133 1.84 17.34 12.84
N GLY A 134 1.39 18.51 12.35
CA GLY A 134 0.14 18.66 11.63
C GLY A 134 0.15 17.97 10.25
N ILE A 135 1.33 17.81 9.66
CA ILE A 135 1.51 17.03 8.42
C ILE A 135 1.68 15.55 8.76
N GLU A 136 2.38 15.20 9.84
CA GLU A 136 2.53 13.80 10.28
C GLU A 136 1.17 13.14 10.55
N SER A 137 0.28 13.87 11.21
CA SER A 137 -1.11 13.48 11.45
C SER A 137 -1.96 13.35 10.16
N GLY A 138 -1.34 13.55 9.00
CA GLY A 138 -1.93 13.54 7.66
C GLY A 138 -2.66 12.26 7.23
N LEU A 139 -3.19 12.37 6.02
CA LEU A 139 -4.32 11.58 5.54
C LEU A 139 -3.97 10.19 5.03
N LEU A 140 -2.70 9.89 4.74
CA LEU A 140 -2.31 8.58 4.23
C LEU A 140 -1.73 7.72 5.35
N LEU A 141 -2.15 6.47 5.42
CA LEU A 141 -1.56 5.45 6.28
C LEU A 141 -1.42 4.14 5.51
N THR A 142 -0.34 3.43 5.81
CA THR A 142 -0.16 2.05 5.34
C THR A 142 -0.73 1.14 6.41
N VAL A 143 -1.66 0.28 6.05
CA VAL A 143 -2.20 -0.76 6.91
C VAL A 143 -1.76 -2.12 6.42
N TRP A 144 -1.39 -2.96 7.37
CA TRP A 144 -0.99 -4.34 7.12
C TRP A 144 -2.00 -5.27 7.77
N ALA A 145 -2.57 -6.15 6.95
CA ALA A 145 -3.51 -7.17 7.35
C ALA A 145 -2.85 -8.55 7.14
N MET A 146 -2.90 -9.40 8.15
CA MET A 146 -2.35 -10.75 8.13
C MET A 146 -3.42 -11.76 8.50
N GLU A 147 -3.36 -12.92 7.85
CA GLU A 147 -4.04 -14.12 8.31
C GLU A 147 -3.44 -14.57 9.65
N MET A 148 -4.30 -14.87 10.63
CA MET A 148 -3.92 -15.38 11.96
C MET A 148 -4.19 -16.88 12.06
#